data_AF-A0A8T4DIM5-F1
#
_entry.id   AF-A0A8T4DIM5-F1
#
_cell.length_a   1.000
_cell.length_b   1.000
_cell.length_c   1.000
_cell.angle_alpha   90.00
_cell.angle_beta   90.00
_cell.angle_gamma   90.00
#
_symmetry.space_group_name_H-M   'P 1'
#
loop_
_entity.id
_entity.type
_entity.pdbx_description
1 polymer ?
#
loop_
_entity_poly.entity_id
_entity_poly.type
_entity_poly.pdbx_seq_one_letter_code
_entity_poly.pdbx_strand_id
1 'polypeptide(L)'
;MRKILALVLSCALILIVLYPNVYLGILQIGNEINGIDSLVDGADDSVALVGEKLKGSGQTPESWVLENIEWVSDYDLYFNLEYWARPGETIMAGKGDCEDRAILTKSLNEYLQHETELVVQLDHVYLVKDGENYFGVSGTTSVTELVKNVIYGIPFIRKLVIISGLIMIWGACIIIGRRSQKNLPRRYPLN
;
A
#
# COMPACT_ATOMS: atom_id res chain seq x y z
N MET A 1 12.48 26.59 -14.49
CA MET A 1 12.95 26.32 -13.10
C MET A 1 11.83 26.37 -12.04
N ARG A 2 11.14 27.48 -11.79
CA ARG A 2 10.15 27.57 -10.67
C ARG A 2 9.01 26.55 -10.75
N LYS A 3 8.42 26.36 -11.94
CA LYS A 3 7.39 25.32 -12.17
C LYS A 3 7.91 23.90 -11.94
N ILE A 4 9.17 23.64 -12.31
CA ILE A 4 9.83 22.35 -12.10
C ILE A 4 10.02 22.12 -10.60
N LEU A 5 10.50 23.13 -9.86
CA LEU A 5 10.62 23.05 -8.42
C LEU A 5 9.26 22.82 -7.73
N ALA A 6 8.22 23.54 -8.15
CA ALA A 6 6.86 23.34 -7.62
C ALA A 6 6.34 21.92 -7.89
N LEU A 7 6.63 21.35 -9.07
CA LEU A 7 6.29 19.97 -9.39
C LEU A 7 7.04 18.98 -8.48
N VAL A 8 8.35 19.14 -8.33
CA VAL A 8 9.19 18.29 -7.45
C VAL A 8 8.68 18.33 -6.01
N LEU A 9 8.39 19.53 -5.49
CA LEU A 9 7.83 19.70 -4.14
C LEU A 9 6.43 19.09 -4.01
N SER A 10 5.61 19.15 -5.05
CA SER A 10 4.28 18.51 -5.08
C SER A 10 4.41 16.99 -4.99
N CYS A 11 5.32 16.39 -5.78
CA CYS A 11 5.59 14.96 -5.72
C CYS A 11 6.13 14.55 -4.35
N ALA A 12 7.10 15.30 -3.80
CA ALA A 12 7.66 15.03 -2.48
C ALA A 12 6.60 15.11 -1.38
N LEU A 13 5.72 16.11 -1.42
CA LEU A 13 4.60 16.24 -0.48
C LEU A 13 3.69 15.02 -0.56
N ILE A 14 3.26 14.63 -1.76
CA ILE A 14 2.37 13.47 -1.95
C ILE A 14 3.04 12.21 -1.40
N LEU A 15 4.31 11.96 -1.75
CA LEU A 15 5.03 10.78 -1.29
C LEU A 15 5.15 10.74 0.25
N ILE A 16 5.51 11.85 0.89
CA ILE A 16 5.62 11.90 2.36
C ILE A 16 4.26 11.72 3.05
N VAL A 17 3.18 12.22 2.44
CA VAL A 17 1.83 12.06 3.02
C VAL A 17 1.27 10.67 2.79
N LEU A 18 1.59 10.01 1.67
CA LEU A 18 1.12 8.65 1.38
C LEU A 18 2.01 7.58 2.04
N TYR A 19 3.31 7.83 2.17
CA TYR A 19 4.31 6.92 2.74
C TYR A 19 5.16 7.62 3.81
N PRO A 20 4.56 8.04 4.94
CA PRO A 20 5.31 8.67 6.02
C PRO A 20 6.34 7.74 6.65
N ASN A 21 6.09 6.42 6.65
CA ASN A 21 7.07 5.43 7.06
C ASN A 21 7.97 5.08 5.86
N VAL A 22 8.99 5.91 5.66
CA VAL A 22 9.91 5.81 4.51
C VAL A 22 10.64 4.47 4.48
N TYR A 23 10.96 3.89 5.64
CA TYR A 23 11.61 2.58 5.71
C TYR A 23 10.72 1.49 5.10
N LEU A 24 9.46 1.38 5.55
CA LEU A 24 8.52 0.41 4.98
C LEU A 24 8.18 0.72 3.52
N GLY A 25 8.15 2.00 3.13
CA GLY A 25 7.96 2.37 1.73
C GLY A 25 9.09 1.87 0.82
N ILE A 26 10.34 1.88 1.29
CA ILE A 26 11.48 1.33 0.54
C ILE A 26 11.40 -0.20 0.49
N LEU A 27 11.01 -0.85 1.59
CA LEU A 27 10.80 -2.30 1.61
C LEU A 27 9.70 -2.72 0.64
N GLN A 28 8.58 -1.99 0.61
CA GLN A 28 7.47 -2.27 -0.31
C GLN A 28 7.91 -2.23 -1.77
N ILE A 29 8.74 -1.26 -2.16
CA ILE A 29 9.31 -1.22 -3.52
C ILE A 29 10.09 -2.51 -3.82
N GLY A 30 10.84 -3.02 -2.84
CA GLY A 30 11.54 -4.30 -2.96
C GLY A 30 10.58 -5.48 -3.12
N ASN A 31 9.50 -5.50 -2.33
CA ASN A 31 8.48 -6.54 -2.38
C ASN A 31 7.77 -6.56 -3.74
N GLU A 32 7.38 -5.40 -4.28
CA GLU A 32 6.76 -5.28 -5.60
C GLU A 32 7.70 -5.77 -6.72
N ILE A 33 8.99 -5.45 -6.65
CA ILE A 33 9.99 -5.88 -7.64
C ILE A 33 10.18 -7.41 -7.61
N ASN A 34 10.21 -7.99 -6.40
CA ASN A 34 10.42 -9.43 -6.23
C ASN A 34 9.13 -10.25 -6.46
N GLY A 35 7.96 -9.60 -6.44
CA GLY A 35 6.66 -10.22 -6.57
C GLY A 35 6.14 -10.79 -5.25
N ILE A 36 4.82 -10.89 -5.15
CA ILE A 36 4.14 -11.29 -3.90
C ILE A 36 4.53 -12.69 -3.43
N ASP A 37 4.79 -13.62 -4.36
CA ASP A 37 5.19 -14.99 -4.02
C ASP A 37 6.52 -15.04 -3.25
N SER A 38 7.37 -14.00 -3.36
CA SER A 38 8.63 -13.91 -2.60
C SER A 38 8.44 -13.65 -1.10
N LEU A 39 7.21 -13.29 -0.69
CA LEU A 39 6.85 -13.04 0.71
C LEU A 39 6.22 -14.27 1.37
N VAL A 40 5.78 -15.24 0.58
CA VAL A 40 5.29 -16.52 1.08
C VAL A 40 6.46 -17.27 1.71
N ASP A 41 6.30 -17.69 2.95
CA ASP A 41 7.32 -18.43 3.68
C ASP A 41 6.69 -19.44 4.62
N GLY A 42 6.47 -20.66 4.13
CA GLY A 42 6.05 -21.79 4.95
C GLY A 42 7.06 -22.20 6.02
N ALA A 43 8.33 -21.78 5.93
CA ALA A 43 9.38 -22.12 6.88
C ALA A 43 9.58 -21.08 7.99
N ASP A 44 8.83 -19.98 7.97
CA ASP A 44 8.83 -18.96 9.03
C ASP A 44 8.46 -19.58 10.39
N ASP A 45 9.22 -19.24 11.45
CA ASP A 45 9.05 -19.84 12.78
C ASP A 45 7.64 -19.61 13.36
N SER A 46 7.02 -18.46 13.07
CA SER A 46 5.66 -18.13 13.51
C SER A 46 4.63 -18.94 12.72
N VAL A 47 4.86 -19.12 11.42
CA VAL A 47 4.03 -19.98 10.57
C VAL A 47 4.11 -21.43 11.04
N ALA A 48 5.29 -21.96 11.33
CA ALA A 48 5.46 -23.30 11.84
C ALA A 48 4.75 -23.52 13.19
N LEU A 49 4.84 -22.54 14.10
CA LEU A 49 4.16 -22.59 15.40
C LEU A 49 2.63 -22.66 15.24
N VAL A 50 2.07 -21.81 14.38
CA VAL A 50 0.63 -21.82 14.08
C VAL A 50 0.25 -23.10 13.33
N GLY A 51 1.05 -23.52 12.36
CA GLY A 51 0.84 -24.72 11.55
C GLY A 51 0.74 -26.00 12.39
N GLU A 52 1.64 -26.21 13.36
CA GLU A 52 1.55 -27.35 14.28
C GLU A 52 0.27 -27.30 15.14
N LYS A 53 -0.15 -26.11 15.57
CA LYS A 53 -1.42 -25.94 16.30
C LYS A 53 -2.61 -26.33 15.42
N LEU A 54 -2.63 -25.91 14.15
CA LEU A 54 -3.70 -26.25 13.20
C LEU A 54 -3.75 -27.74 12.90
N LYS A 55 -2.59 -28.37 12.74
CA LYS A 55 -2.48 -29.82 12.55
C LYS A 55 -3.06 -30.61 13.73
N GLY A 56 -2.87 -30.11 14.95
CA GLY A 56 -3.45 -30.72 16.16
C GLY A 56 -4.95 -30.48 16.33
N SER A 57 -5.48 -29.35 15.89
CA SER A 57 -6.91 -28.99 16.05
C SER A 57 -7.79 -29.45 14.89
N GLY A 58 -7.23 -29.65 13.70
CA GLY A 58 -7.97 -29.88 12.45
C GLY A 58 -8.62 -28.62 11.87
N GLN A 59 -8.35 -27.43 12.42
CA GLN A 59 -8.81 -26.16 11.87
C GLN A 59 -8.04 -25.83 10.58
N THR A 60 -8.72 -25.31 9.56
CA THR A 60 -8.05 -24.93 8.31
C THR A 60 -7.34 -23.58 8.45
N PRO A 61 -6.25 -23.33 7.68
CA PRO A 61 -5.59 -22.03 7.66
C PRO A 61 -6.54 -20.86 7.41
N GLU A 62 -7.48 -21.02 6.47
CA GLU A 62 -8.40 -19.97 6.05
C GLU A 62 -9.34 -19.55 7.18
N SER A 63 -9.93 -20.52 7.90
CA SER A 63 -10.77 -20.26 9.08
C SER A 63 -9.96 -19.64 10.20
N TRP A 64 -8.75 -20.13 10.45
CA TRP A 64 -7.89 -19.59 11.50
C TRP A 64 -7.52 -18.12 11.23
N VAL A 65 -7.09 -17.80 10.00
CA VAL A 65 -6.74 -16.42 9.62
C VAL A 65 -7.95 -15.50 9.74
N LEU A 66 -9.13 -15.93 9.28
CA LEU A 66 -10.36 -15.15 9.39
C LEU A 66 -10.74 -14.84 10.85
N GLU A 67 -10.50 -15.78 11.76
CA GLU A 67 -10.84 -15.66 13.18
C GLU A 67 -9.79 -14.90 14.00
N ASN A 68 -8.52 -14.94 13.61
CA ASN A 68 -7.39 -14.48 14.44
C ASN A 68 -6.68 -13.24 13.90
N ILE A 69 -6.86 -12.91 12.62
CA ILE A 69 -6.26 -11.71 12.01
C ILE A 69 -7.37 -10.70 11.78
N GLU A 70 -7.36 -9.56 12.47
CA GLU A 70 -8.33 -8.48 12.27
C GLU A 70 -8.03 -7.73 10.96
N TRP A 71 -9.08 -7.35 10.22
CA TRP A 71 -8.90 -6.59 8.97
C TRP A 71 -8.60 -5.14 9.33
N VAL A 72 -7.45 -4.65 8.91
CA VAL A 72 -7.01 -3.27 9.14
C VAL A 72 -6.22 -2.82 7.92
N SER A 73 -6.53 -1.63 7.40
CA SER A 73 -5.78 -1.08 6.27
C SER A 73 -4.32 -0.79 6.64
N ASP A 74 -3.43 -0.86 5.67
CA ASP A 74 -2.03 -0.47 5.83
C ASP A 74 -1.82 0.95 6.35
N TYR A 75 -2.76 1.85 6.08
CA TYR A 75 -2.70 3.19 6.64
C TYR A 75 -2.83 3.23 8.14
N ASP A 76 -3.67 2.38 8.70
CA ASP A 76 -3.93 2.33 10.13
C ASP A 76 -2.90 1.45 10.85
N LEU A 77 -2.32 0.47 10.14
CA LEU A 77 -1.33 -0.46 10.70
C LEU A 77 0.12 0.02 10.51
N TYR A 78 0.53 0.34 9.29
CA TYR A 78 1.90 0.66 8.90
C TYR A 78 2.14 2.15 8.59
N PHE A 79 1.07 2.96 8.66
CA PHE A 79 1.03 4.38 8.32
C PHE A 79 1.24 4.72 6.84
N ASN A 80 1.39 3.72 5.97
CA ASN A 80 1.62 3.86 4.53
C ASN A 80 0.37 3.53 3.72
N LEU A 81 0.35 3.92 2.45
CA LEU A 81 -0.73 3.56 1.52
C LEU A 81 -0.83 2.06 1.29
N GLU A 82 0.33 1.41 1.25
CA GLU A 82 0.51 0.01 0.89
C GLU A 82 1.79 -0.51 1.57
N TYR A 83 1.76 -1.72 2.10
CA TYR A 83 2.88 -2.50 2.60
C TYR A 83 2.48 -3.98 2.73
N TRP A 84 3.07 -4.83 1.89
CA TRP A 84 2.88 -6.28 1.95
C TRP A 84 3.73 -6.87 3.08
N ALA A 85 3.07 -7.29 4.16
CA ALA A 85 3.75 -7.87 5.30
C ALA A 85 4.09 -9.35 5.09
N ARG A 86 5.20 -9.78 5.71
CA ARG A 86 5.56 -11.19 5.80
C ARG A 86 4.61 -11.93 6.74
N PRO A 87 4.43 -13.25 6.59
CA PRO A 87 3.47 -14.00 7.40
C PRO A 87 3.75 -13.90 8.91
N GLY A 88 5.03 -13.90 9.32
CA GLY A 88 5.41 -13.67 10.73
C GLY A 88 5.03 -12.28 11.25
N GLU A 89 5.13 -11.24 10.41
CA GLU A 89 4.70 -9.87 10.77
C GLU A 89 3.18 -9.83 10.99
N THR A 90 2.41 -10.42 10.08
CA THR A 90 0.94 -10.50 10.17
C THR A 90 0.49 -11.28 11.41
N ILE A 91 1.13 -12.41 11.72
CA ILE A 91 0.83 -13.20 12.94
C ILE A 91 1.12 -12.36 14.19
N MET A 92 2.27 -11.69 14.26
CA MET A 92 2.65 -10.88 15.42
C MET A 92 1.74 -9.66 15.61
N ALA A 93 1.32 -9.03 14.51
CA ALA A 93 0.40 -7.90 14.54
C ALA A 93 -1.04 -8.33 14.91
N GLY A 94 -1.42 -9.57 14.58
CA GLY A 94 -2.80 -10.04 14.66
C GLY A 94 -3.75 -9.25 13.75
N LYS A 95 -3.19 -8.56 12.76
CA LYS A 95 -3.85 -7.57 11.91
C LYS A 95 -3.23 -7.62 10.52
N GLY A 96 -4.05 -7.32 9.52
CA GLY A 96 -3.64 -7.20 8.12
C GLY A 96 -4.86 -7.14 7.22
N ASP A 97 -4.71 -6.52 6.08
CA ASP A 97 -5.73 -6.48 5.03
C ASP A 97 -5.59 -7.68 4.09
N CYS A 98 -5.86 -7.50 2.80
CA CYS A 98 -6.21 -8.59 1.91
C CYS A 98 -4.99 -9.43 1.54
N GLU A 99 -3.92 -8.77 1.15
CA GLU A 99 -2.62 -9.33 0.79
C GLU A 99 -1.93 -9.97 1.98
N ASP A 100 -1.93 -9.33 3.15
CA ASP A 100 -1.31 -9.85 4.38
C ASP A 100 -1.96 -11.19 4.76
N ARG A 101 -3.30 -11.23 4.74
CA ARG A 101 -4.06 -12.45 5.02
C ARG A 101 -3.83 -13.51 3.95
N ALA A 102 -3.75 -13.13 2.68
CA ALA A 102 -3.52 -14.07 1.59
C ALA A 102 -2.11 -14.69 1.67
N ILE A 103 -1.07 -13.87 1.86
CA ILE A 103 0.34 -14.30 2.04
C ILE A 103 0.45 -15.25 3.24
N LEU A 104 -0.13 -14.89 4.38
CA LEU A 104 -0.14 -15.73 5.57
C LEU A 104 -0.86 -17.06 5.34
N THR A 105 -2.04 -17.01 4.74
CA THR A 105 -2.84 -18.23 4.49
C THR A 105 -2.14 -19.15 3.50
N LYS A 106 -1.49 -18.60 2.47
CA LYS A 106 -0.67 -19.34 1.53
C LYS A 106 0.52 -20.00 2.23
N SER A 107 1.22 -19.27 3.09
CA SER A 107 2.37 -19.77 3.87
C SER A 107 1.98 -20.92 4.81
N LEU A 108 0.84 -20.78 5.52
CA LEU A 108 0.30 -21.85 6.36
C LEU A 108 -0.11 -23.09 5.55
N ASN A 109 -0.71 -22.90 4.37
CA ASN A 109 -1.02 -24.02 3.48
C ASN A 109 0.24 -24.70 2.94
N GLU A 110 1.29 -23.95 2.59
CA GLU A 110 2.58 -24.55 2.21
C GLU A 110 3.20 -25.38 3.35
N TYR A 111 3.18 -24.86 4.57
CA TYR A 111 3.65 -25.60 5.74
C TYR A 111 2.90 -26.93 5.93
N LEU A 112 1.58 -26.90 5.75
CA LEU A 112 0.70 -28.07 5.84
C LEU A 112 0.67 -28.93 4.56
N GLN A 113 1.48 -28.60 3.56
CA GLN A 113 1.58 -29.31 2.28
C GLN A 113 0.25 -29.36 1.51
N HIS A 114 -0.48 -28.25 1.53
CA HIS A 114 -1.71 -28.04 0.77
C HIS A 114 -1.45 -27.15 -0.45
N GLU A 115 -1.92 -27.60 -1.61
CA GLU A 115 -1.83 -26.83 -2.85
C GLU A 115 -2.86 -25.69 -2.83
N THR A 116 -2.38 -24.49 -3.13
CA THR A 116 -3.16 -23.25 -3.17
C THR A 116 -2.50 -22.28 -4.15
N GLU A 117 -3.26 -21.32 -4.66
CA GLU A 117 -2.77 -20.28 -5.58
C GLU A 117 -3.06 -18.89 -5.01
N LEU A 118 -2.07 -17.99 -5.09
CA LEU A 118 -2.29 -16.57 -4.86
C LEU A 118 -2.69 -15.90 -6.16
N VAL A 119 -3.79 -15.15 -6.13
CA VAL A 119 -4.27 -14.39 -7.29
C VAL A 119 -4.16 -12.90 -6.96
N VAL A 120 -3.37 -12.20 -7.77
CA VAL A 120 -3.22 -10.74 -7.70
C VAL A 120 -4.12 -10.08 -8.73
N GLN A 121 -5.04 -9.24 -8.25
CA GLN A 121 -5.85 -8.34 -9.06
C GLN A 121 -5.33 -6.91 -8.91
N LEU A 122 -5.98 -5.96 -9.61
CA LEU A 122 -5.51 -4.57 -9.66
C LEU A 122 -5.44 -3.88 -8.28
N ASP A 123 -6.38 -4.17 -7.39
CA ASP A 123 -6.51 -3.55 -6.06
C ASP A 123 -6.78 -4.56 -4.95
N HIS A 124 -6.53 -5.86 -5.20
CA HIS A 124 -6.88 -6.91 -4.25
C HIS A 124 -6.04 -8.16 -4.48
N VAL A 125 -5.74 -8.87 -3.41
CA VAL A 125 -5.09 -10.17 -3.43
C VAL A 125 -5.96 -11.16 -2.69
N TYR A 126 -6.10 -12.35 -3.25
CA TYR A 126 -6.90 -13.41 -2.65
C TYR A 126 -6.29 -14.79 -2.91
N LEU A 127 -6.75 -15.78 -2.16
CA LEU A 127 -6.27 -17.16 -2.26
C LEU A 127 -7.31 -18.04 -2.96
N VAL A 128 -6.85 -18.94 -3.83
CA VAL A 128 -7.66 -20.00 -4.42
C VAL A 128 -7.22 -21.36 -3.85
N LYS A 129 -8.19 -22.15 -3.38
CA LYS A 129 -7.99 -23.52 -2.91
C LYS A 129 -9.20 -24.36 -3.30
N ASP A 130 -8.96 -25.49 -3.95
CA ASP A 130 -10.01 -26.41 -4.39
C ASP A 130 -11.13 -25.75 -5.24
N GLY A 131 -10.78 -24.68 -5.96
CA GLY A 131 -11.72 -23.90 -6.77
C GLY A 131 -12.54 -22.85 -6.00
N GLU A 132 -12.31 -22.70 -4.70
CA GLU A 132 -12.92 -21.67 -3.86
C GLU A 132 -12.00 -20.46 -3.66
N ASN A 133 -12.60 -19.26 -3.63
CA ASN A 133 -11.88 -18.00 -3.42
C ASN A 133 -12.02 -17.53 -1.97
N TYR A 134 -10.90 -17.31 -1.30
CA TYR A 134 -10.84 -16.83 0.09
C TYR A 134 -10.40 -15.38 0.15
N PHE A 135 -10.98 -14.60 1.08
CA PHE A 135 -10.78 -13.14 1.24
C PHE A 135 -11.45 -12.26 0.19
N GLY A 136 -12.37 -12.81 -0.60
CA GLY A 136 -13.18 -12.07 -1.57
C GLY A 136 -12.45 -11.82 -2.88
N VAL A 137 -13.21 -11.39 -3.90
CA VAL A 137 -12.70 -11.05 -5.23
C VAL A 137 -13.06 -9.60 -5.51
N SER A 138 -12.13 -8.83 -6.06
CA SER A 138 -12.39 -7.46 -6.44
C SER A 138 -13.28 -7.38 -7.69
N GLY A 139 -14.22 -6.43 -7.65
CA GLY A 139 -15.03 -6.04 -8.81
C GLY A 139 -14.35 -5.03 -9.72
N THR A 140 -13.12 -4.60 -9.42
CA THR A 140 -12.40 -3.55 -10.15
C THR A 140 -11.98 -4.03 -11.53
N THR A 141 -12.55 -3.42 -12.57
CA THR A 141 -12.35 -3.86 -13.96
C THR A 141 -11.44 -2.95 -14.78
N SER A 142 -11.05 -1.80 -14.25
CA SER A 142 -10.27 -0.80 -15.01
C SER A 142 -9.31 -0.01 -14.14
N VAL A 143 -8.24 0.51 -14.77
CA VAL A 143 -7.25 1.39 -14.11
C VAL A 143 -7.91 2.67 -13.57
N THR A 144 -8.92 3.19 -14.26
CA THR A 144 -9.65 4.38 -13.79
C THR A 144 -10.40 4.11 -12.49
N GLU A 145 -10.96 2.92 -12.34
CA GLU A 145 -11.64 2.48 -11.13
C GLU A 145 -10.64 2.21 -10.00
N LEU A 146 -9.52 1.53 -10.30
CA LEU A 146 -8.38 1.38 -9.39
C LEU A 146 -7.95 2.73 -8.81
N VAL A 147 -7.66 3.72 -9.66
CA VAL A 147 -7.21 5.06 -9.21
C VAL A 147 -8.27 5.72 -8.33
N LYS A 148 -9.56 5.56 -8.64
CA LYS A 148 -10.65 6.08 -7.80
C LYS A 148 -10.68 5.37 -6.44
N ASN A 149 -10.57 4.05 -6.41
CA ASN A 149 -10.57 3.26 -5.18
C ASN A 149 -9.40 3.64 -4.28
N VAL A 150 -8.19 3.74 -4.83
CA VAL A 150 -7.00 4.23 -4.12
C VAL A 150 -7.25 5.62 -3.54
N ILE A 151 -7.77 6.56 -4.35
CA ILE A 151 -8.08 7.91 -3.86
C ILE A 151 -9.13 7.84 -2.75
N TYR A 152 -10.18 7.03 -2.87
CA TYR A 152 -11.19 6.91 -1.83
C TYR A 152 -10.65 6.30 -0.55
N GLY A 153 -9.75 5.32 -0.63
CA GLY A 153 -9.07 4.68 0.50
C GLY A 153 -8.18 5.60 1.32
N ILE A 154 -7.62 6.67 0.72
CA ILE A 154 -6.79 7.62 1.48
C ILE A 154 -7.63 8.31 2.60
N PRO A 155 -7.16 8.32 3.87
CA PRO A 155 -7.85 8.99 4.96
C PRO A 155 -8.15 10.47 4.68
N PHE A 156 -9.32 10.94 5.11
CA PHE A 156 -9.80 12.31 4.83
C PHE A 156 -8.80 13.40 5.24
N ILE A 157 -8.20 13.28 6.43
CA ILE A 157 -7.23 14.25 6.95
C ILE A 157 -6.02 14.34 6.01
N ARG A 158 -5.52 13.21 5.48
CA ARG A 158 -4.38 13.19 4.56
C ARG A 158 -4.71 13.85 3.23
N LYS A 159 -5.93 13.66 2.70
CA LYS A 159 -6.42 14.38 1.52
C LYS A 159 -6.36 15.89 1.73
N LEU A 160 -6.82 16.37 2.89
CA LEU A 160 -6.75 17.80 3.23
C LEU A 160 -5.32 18.32 3.28
N VAL A 161 -4.38 17.56 3.85
CA VAL A 161 -2.95 17.91 3.88
C VAL A 161 -2.38 18.01 2.47
N ILE A 162 -2.67 17.04 1.59
CA ILE A 162 -2.23 17.06 0.19
C ILE A 162 -2.81 18.29 -0.51
N ILE A 163 -4.13 18.50 -0.47
CA ILE A 163 -4.80 19.59 -1.18
C ILE A 163 -4.28 20.95 -0.70
N SER A 164 -4.23 21.17 0.62
CA SER A 164 -3.74 22.43 1.19
C SER A 164 -2.27 22.68 0.89
N GLY A 165 -1.41 21.66 0.97
CA GLY A 165 0.00 21.75 0.63
C GLY A 165 0.23 22.07 -0.85
N LEU A 166 -0.53 21.45 -1.75
CA LEU A 166 -0.49 21.75 -3.19
C LEU A 166 -0.91 23.21 -3.46
N ILE A 167 -1.98 23.69 -2.82
CA ILE A 167 -2.42 25.09 -2.95
C ILE A 167 -1.29 26.05 -2.52
N MET A 168 -0.61 25.76 -1.41
CA MET A 168 0.50 26.60 -0.92
C MET A 168 1.69 26.60 -1.90
N ILE A 169 2.12 25.42 -2.38
CA ILE A 169 3.25 25.26 -3.30
C ILE A 169 3.00 26.06 -4.60
N TRP A 170 1.83 25.87 -5.21
CA TRP A 170 1.49 26.53 -6.46
C TRP A 170 1.17 28.01 -6.29
N GLY A 171 0.52 28.39 -5.18
CA GLY A 171 0.28 29.79 -4.82
C GLY A 171 1.59 30.57 -4.67
N ALA A 172 2.58 30.01 -3.97
CA ALA A 172 3.91 30.62 -3.83
C ALA A 172 4.62 30.75 -5.20
N CYS A 173 4.54 29.73 -6.05
CA CYS A 173 5.12 29.76 -7.40
C CYS A 173 4.55 30.91 -8.25
N ILE A 174 3.24 31.17 -8.16
CA ILE A 174 2.57 32.26 -8.89
C ILE A 174 2.98 33.63 -8.33
N ILE A 175 2.96 33.81 -7.01
CA ILE A 175 3.27 35.10 -6.35
C ILE A 175 4.72 35.53 -6.64
N ILE A 176 5.68 34.61 -6.50
CA ILE A 176 7.10 34.87 -6.78
C ILE A 176 7.30 35.16 -8.28
N GLY A 177 6.54 34.49 -9.16
CA GLY A 177 6.44 34.79 -10.60
C GLY A 177 6.11 36.25 -10.87
N ARG A 178 5.02 36.76 -10.27
CA ARG A 178 4.53 38.13 -10.48
C ARG A 178 5.48 39.20 -9.95
N ARG A 179 6.15 38.98 -8.81
CA ARG A 179 7.16 39.92 -8.28
C ARG A 179 8.37 40.07 -9.20
N SER A 180 8.79 38.98 -9.84
CA SER A 180 9.93 38.97 -10.78
C SER A 180 9.68 39.80 -12.04
N GLN A 181 8.43 39.84 -12.54
CA GLN A 181 8.08 40.63 -13.73
C GLN A 181 7.99 42.14 -13.43
N LYS A 182 7.55 42.53 -12.23
CA LYS A 182 7.46 43.94 -11.82
C LYS A 182 8.82 44.62 -11.68
N ASN A 183 9.90 43.85 -11.51
CA ASN A 183 11.26 44.36 -11.33
C ASN A 183 12.11 44.36 -12.62
N LEU A 184 11.52 44.05 -13.79
CA LEU A 184 12.24 44.19 -15.06
C LEU A 184 12.32 45.68 -15.42
N PRO A 185 13.51 46.23 -15.73
CA PRO A 185 13.65 47.62 -16.12
C PRO A 185 12.79 47.89 -17.36
N ARG A 186 11.96 48.94 -17.32
CA ARG A 186 11.24 49.41 -18.50
C ARG A 186 12.28 49.71 -19.57
N ARG A 187 12.25 48.97 -20.68
CA ARG A 187 13.01 49.35 -21.87
C ARG A 187 12.45 50.71 -22.31
N TYR A 188 13.24 51.75 -22.14
CA TYR A 188 12.93 53.05 -22.75
C TYR A 188 12.96 52.88 -24.26
N PRO A 189 12.01 53.46 -25.02
CA PRO A 189 12.10 53.49 -26.46
C PRO A 189 13.38 54.24 -26.85
N LEU A 190 14.22 53.59 -27.64
CA LEU A 190 15.31 54.25 -28.35
C LEU A 190 14.64 55.11 -29.43
N ASN A 191 14.64 56.43 -29.21
CA ASN A 191 14.36 57.42 -30.24
C ASN A 191 15.54 57.51 -31.22
#